data_AF-A9I0P1-F1
#
_entry.id   AF-A9I0P1-F1
#
_cell.length_a   1.000
_cell.length_b   1.000
_cell.length_c   1.000
_cell.angle_alpha   90.00
_cell.angle_beta   90.00
_cell.angle_gamma   90.00
#
_symmetry.space_group_name_H-M   'P 1'
#
loop_
_entity.id
_entity.type
_entity.pdbx_description
1 polymer ?
#
loop_
_entity_poly.entity_id
_entity_poly.type
_entity_poly.pdbx_seq_one_letter_code
_entity_poly.pdbx_strand_id
1 'polypeptide(L)'
;MKRIIAYSLLAVLLACAAALAALYWMGTRDDAVPAATTAPADAAGMVEQGRYLARLGNCMACHTAQGGKAYAGGTPIPTPFGTLYGPNITPDPQTGIGGWSADDFWQALHNGKSKDGSLLYPAFPYTEYTRISRADADALFAYLRTIEPVEQPSRSHELAFPYDQRGLLAFWRALYFRPGVHQPEAGESEPWNRGRYLVEGLGHCAACHAPRNRLGATRAADGLAGGLIAGLDWYAPPLGNDPATGLGRWSAQDIATLLQTGMARHSTASGPMAEVVLGSSQYLSDADALAMGTYLKSLPATPAAGSEQPPAQPSAALMDLGGKLYQQHCSQCHQEQGQGSGTAWPALAGNPTVTAPSAVNAIRMVLDGGYAPATAANPRPHGMPPFAPVLADNDVAALVSYIRSSWGNQAGRVTPFEVKRVRDASTLN
;
A
#
# COMPACT_ATOMS: atom_id res chain seq x y z
N MET A 1 13.72 -29.66 48.36
CA MET A 1 13.21 -29.74 46.97
C MET A 1 11.96 -28.90 46.72
N LYS A 2 10.80 -29.14 47.38
CA LYS A 2 9.55 -28.38 47.12
C LYS A 2 9.68 -26.85 47.27
N ARG A 3 10.40 -26.37 48.30
CA ARG A 3 10.65 -24.92 48.51
C ARG A 3 11.55 -24.30 47.44
N ILE A 4 12.57 -25.03 46.99
CA ILE A 4 13.48 -24.57 45.93
C ILE A 4 12.72 -24.47 44.60
N ILE A 5 11.92 -25.48 44.25
CA ILE A 5 11.06 -25.44 43.06
C ILE A 5 10.07 -24.27 43.13
N ALA A 6 9.44 -24.04 44.30
CA ALA A 6 8.53 -22.92 44.49
C ALA A 6 9.22 -21.55 44.33
N TYR A 7 10.41 -21.36 44.89
CA TYR A 7 11.19 -20.13 44.73
C TYR A 7 11.68 -19.93 43.30
N SER A 8 12.10 -21.00 42.61
CA SER A 8 12.47 -20.93 41.19
C SER A 8 11.28 -20.55 40.31
N LEU A 9 10.10 -21.15 40.53
CA LEU A 9 8.88 -20.79 39.80
C LEU A 9 8.46 -19.35 40.07
N LEU A 10 8.51 -18.90 41.33
CA LEU A 10 8.22 -17.51 41.67
C LEU A 10 9.20 -16.53 41.01
N ALA A 11 10.50 -16.86 41.01
CA ALA A 11 11.51 -16.02 40.35
C ALA A 11 11.28 -15.92 38.84
N VAL A 12 10.93 -17.02 38.17
CA VAL A 12 10.58 -17.02 36.74
C VAL A 12 9.33 -16.18 36.49
N LEU A 13 8.28 -16.33 37.31
CA LEU A 13 7.05 -15.53 37.17
C LEU A 13 7.31 -14.04 37.34
N LEU A 14 8.11 -13.64 38.34
CA LEU A 14 8.49 -12.25 38.55
C LEU A 14 9.33 -11.70 37.39
N ALA A 15 10.25 -12.49 36.85
CA ALA A 15 11.03 -12.10 35.67
C ALA A 15 10.14 -11.92 34.44
N CYS A 16 9.18 -12.82 34.20
CA CYS A 16 8.20 -12.68 33.13
C CYS A 16 7.31 -11.45 33.31
N ALA A 17 6.82 -11.19 34.53
CA ALA A 17 6.02 -10.01 34.82
C ALA A 17 6.81 -8.71 34.59
N ALA A 18 8.07 -8.65 35.03
CA ALA A 18 8.95 -7.52 34.80
C ALA A 18 9.22 -7.30 33.30
N ALA A 19 9.45 -8.39 32.54
CA ALA A 19 9.63 -8.30 31.09
C ALA A 19 8.37 -7.79 30.37
N LEU A 20 7.19 -8.27 30.76
CA LEU A 20 5.92 -7.79 30.21
C LEU A 20 5.67 -6.32 30.55
N ALA A 21 5.94 -5.90 31.79
CA ALA A 21 5.84 -4.50 32.19
C ALA A 21 6.81 -3.61 31.40
N ALA A 22 8.05 -4.07 31.19
CA ALA A 22 9.04 -3.36 30.37
C ALA A 22 8.60 -3.23 28.91
N LEU A 23 8.09 -4.31 28.30
CA LEU A 23 7.56 -4.27 26.93
C LEU A 23 6.34 -3.36 26.81
N TYR A 24 5.42 -3.43 27.78
CA TYR A 24 4.26 -2.55 27.80
C TYR A 24 4.68 -1.09 27.89
N TRP A 25 5.58 -0.75 28.83
CA TRP A 25 6.15 0.58 28.96
C TRP A 25 6.88 1.05 27.70
N MET A 26 7.71 0.20 27.09
CA MET A 26 8.37 0.50 25.81
C MET A 26 7.37 0.77 24.67
N GLY A 27 6.22 0.08 24.69
CA GLY A 27 5.15 0.26 23.71
C GLY A 27 4.31 1.51 23.92
N THR A 28 4.11 1.91 25.18
CA THR A 28 3.26 3.06 25.54
C THR A 28 4.02 4.34 25.83
N ARG A 29 5.37 4.32 25.90
CA ARG A 29 6.16 5.54 26.10
C ARG A 29 5.94 6.51 24.94
N ASP A 30 5.97 7.80 25.26
CA ASP A 30 6.02 8.88 24.28
C ASP A 30 7.48 9.20 23.95
N ASP A 31 7.74 9.51 22.69
CA ASP A 31 8.96 10.22 22.34
C ASP A 31 8.77 11.72 22.52
N ALA A 32 9.89 12.44 22.63
CA ALA A 32 9.87 13.89 22.77
C ALA A 32 9.10 14.51 21.59
N VAL A 33 8.11 15.36 21.92
CA VAL A 33 7.41 16.17 20.93
C VAL A 33 8.32 17.34 20.57
N PRO A 34 8.79 17.45 19.31
CA PRO A 34 9.48 18.65 18.89
C PRO A 34 8.54 19.84 19.07
N ALA A 35 9.05 20.99 19.52
CA ALA A 35 8.22 22.18 19.65
C ALA A 35 7.48 22.47 18.34
N ALA A 36 6.20 22.84 18.46
CA ALA A 36 5.43 23.30 17.31
C ALA A 36 6.20 24.37 16.56
N THR A 37 6.12 24.35 15.24
CA THR A 37 6.69 25.45 14.46
C THR A 37 6.00 26.76 14.89
N THR A 38 6.78 27.83 15.03
CA THR A 38 6.22 29.16 15.35
C THR A 38 5.19 29.55 14.30
N ALA A 39 4.19 30.36 14.68
CA ALA A 39 3.11 30.78 13.77
C ALA A 39 3.70 31.21 12.42
N PRO A 40 3.32 30.57 11.31
CA PRO A 40 3.99 30.77 10.04
C PRO A 40 3.77 32.21 9.58
N ALA A 41 4.83 32.82 9.04
CA ALA A 41 4.72 34.12 8.38
C ALA A 41 3.78 34.08 7.15
N ASP A 42 3.60 32.90 6.55
CA ASP A 42 2.68 32.62 5.44
C ASP A 42 1.70 31.50 5.79
N ALA A 43 0.57 31.87 6.39
CA ALA A 43 -0.49 30.92 6.74
C ALA A 43 -1.16 30.29 5.51
N ALA A 44 -1.26 31.02 4.40
CA ALA A 44 -1.89 30.52 3.18
C ALA A 44 -1.01 29.44 2.51
N GLY A 45 0.30 29.70 2.40
CA GLY A 45 1.28 28.72 1.92
C GLY A 45 1.33 27.46 2.77
N MET A 46 1.20 27.59 4.10
CA MET A 46 1.11 26.44 5.00
C MET A 46 -0.12 25.56 4.72
N VAL A 47 -1.30 26.17 4.54
CA VAL A 47 -2.54 25.43 4.21
C VAL A 47 -2.43 24.75 2.84
N GLU A 48 -1.85 25.42 1.86
CA GLU A 48 -1.65 24.85 0.52
C GLU A 48 -0.67 23.67 0.54
N GLN A 49 0.43 23.78 1.29
CA GLN A 49 1.36 22.68 1.55
C GLN A 49 0.63 21.51 2.23
N GLY A 50 -0.17 21.79 3.26
CA GLY A 50 -1.01 20.79 3.93
C GLY A 50 -1.97 20.08 2.97
N ARG A 51 -2.60 20.82 2.06
CA ARG A 51 -3.48 20.27 1.02
C ARG A 51 -2.72 19.33 0.08
N TYR A 52 -1.53 19.73 -0.35
CA TYR A 52 -0.67 18.91 -1.19
C TYR A 52 -0.28 17.60 -0.49
N LEU A 53 0.18 17.70 0.76
CA LEU A 53 0.57 16.54 1.57
C LEU A 53 -0.61 15.62 1.89
N ALA A 54 -1.81 16.16 2.12
CA ALA A 54 -3.01 15.36 2.38
C ALA A 54 -3.44 14.55 1.15
N ARG A 55 -3.21 15.09 -0.05
CA ARG A 55 -3.37 14.34 -1.31
C ARG A 55 -2.30 13.28 -1.44
N LEU A 56 -1.03 13.64 -1.25
CA LEU A 56 0.08 12.68 -1.31
C LEU A 56 -0.10 11.50 -0.35
N GLY A 57 -0.46 11.78 0.90
CA GLY A 57 -0.76 10.76 1.91
C GLY A 57 -2.06 9.99 1.68
N ASN A 58 -2.77 10.31 0.59
CA ASN A 58 -4.05 9.72 0.20
C ASN A 58 -5.09 9.70 1.32
N CYS A 59 -5.12 10.74 2.17
CA CYS A 59 -5.92 10.74 3.40
C CYS A 59 -7.41 10.52 3.09
N MET A 60 -7.91 11.05 1.97
CA MET A 60 -9.32 10.89 1.58
C MET A 60 -9.71 9.44 1.33
N ALA A 61 -8.81 8.57 0.87
CA ALA A 61 -9.15 7.18 0.57
C ALA A 61 -9.65 6.45 1.82
N CYS A 62 -8.98 6.64 2.96
CA CYS A 62 -9.39 6.03 4.23
C CYS A 62 -10.49 6.84 4.92
N HIS A 63 -10.48 8.17 4.77
CA HIS A 63 -11.35 9.07 5.52
C HIS A 63 -12.59 9.55 4.75
N THR A 64 -12.96 8.93 3.64
CA THR A 64 -14.17 9.31 2.87
C THR A 64 -14.87 8.06 2.36
N ALA A 65 -15.96 7.65 3.00
CA ALA A 65 -16.78 6.55 2.50
C ALA A 65 -17.35 6.85 1.10
N GLN A 66 -17.60 5.81 0.31
CA GLN A 66 -18.23 5.94 -1.01
C GLN A 66 -19.59 6.64 -0.90
N GLY A 67 -19.79 7.73 -1.65
CA GLY A 67 -20.98 8.58 -1.57
C GLY A 67 -21.08 9.43 -0.29
N GLY A 68 -20.08 9.35 0.59
CA GLY A 68 -19.99 10.12 1.84
C GLY A 68 -19.43 11.52 1.67
N LYS A 69 -19.39 12.27 2.77
CA LYS A 69 -18.77 13.60 2.84
C LYS A 69 -17.25 13.48 2.97
N ALA A 70 -16.52 14.37 2.31
CA ALA A 70 -15.05 14.38 2.33
C ALA A 70 -14.52 14.41 3.77
N TYR A 71 -13.56 13.53 4.07
CA TYR A 71 -12.89 13.43 5.38
C TYR A 71 -13.77 13.01 6.58
N ALA A 72 -15.05 12.69 6.38
CA ALA A 72 -15.99 12.30 7.44
C ALA A 72 -15.86 10.84 7.91
N GLY A 73 -14.92 10.08 7.35
CA GLY A 73 -14.64 8.69 7.70
C GLY A 73 -15.57 7.66 7.06
N GLY A 74 -15.44 6.42 7.51
CA GLY A 74 -16.34 5.32 7.20
C GLY A 74 -15.88 4.35 6.12
N THR A 75 -14.75 4.59 5.44
CA THR A 75 -14.24 3.64 4.44
C THR A 75 -13.82 2.32 5.12
N PRO A 76 -14.32 1.15 4.66
CA PRO A 76 -13.88 -0.15 5.14
C PRO A 76 -12.47 -0.46 4.65
N ILE A 77 -11.62 -0.95 5.54
CA ILE A 77 -10.27 -1.43 5.25
C ILE A 77 -10.20 -2.88 5.72
N PRO A 78 -10.47 -3.85 4.81
CA PRO A 78 -10.45 -5.26 5.16
C PRO A 78 -9.01 -5.71 5.45
N THR A 79 -8.85 -6.49 6.51
CA THR A 79 -7.57 -7.11 6.89
C THR A 79 -7.79 -8.56 7.29
N PRO A 80 -6.73 -9.38 7.37
CA PRO A 80 -6.84 -10.73 7.95
C PRO A 80 -7.33 -10.78 9.41
N PHE A 81 -7.36 -9.63 10.10
CA PHE A 81 -7.73 -9.52 11.51
C PHE A 81 -9.16 -9.00 11.73
N GLY A 82 -9.87 -8.73 10.63
CA GLY A 82 -11.18 -8.06 10.60
C GLY A 82 -11.14 -6.75 9.81
N THR A 83 -12.21 -5.98 9.89
CA THR A 83 -12.38 -4.75 9.11
C THR A 83 -12.15 -3.53 9.98
N LEU A 84 -11.23 -2.67 9.55
CA LEU A 84 -10.99 -1.35 10.14
C LEU A 84 -11.79 -0.30 9.38
N TYR A 85 -12.07 0.83 10.01
CA TYR A 85 -12.80 1.93 9.39
C TYR A 85 -12.06 3.24 9.64
N GLY A 86 -11.87 4.06 8.61
CA GLY A 86 -11.26 5.37 8.81
C GLY A 86 -12.16 6.28 9.66
N PRO A 87 -11.62 6.98 10.67
CA PRO A 87 -12.42 7.89 11.49
C PRO A 87 -12.78 9.18 10.75
N ASN A 88 -13.70 9.95 11.30
CA ASN A 88 -13.95 11.32 10.89
C ASN A 88 -12.77 12.22 11.32
N ILE A 89 -12.13 12.87 10.35
CA ILE A 89 -11.02 13.81 10.58
C ILE A 89 -11.35 15.24 10.12
N THR A 90 -12.63 15.55 9.94
CA THR A 90 -13.09 16.94 9.76
C THR A 90 -12.88 17.74 11.05
N PRO A 91 -12.87 19.08 11.01
CA PRO A 91 -12.70 19.91 12.20
C PRO A 91 -13.96 20.02 13.06
N ASP A 92 -14.92 19.10 12.92
CA ASP A 92 -16.07 19.00 13.80
C ASP A 92 -15.64 18.75 15.26
N PRO A 93 -16.11 19.55 16.25
CA PRO A 93 -15.63 19.47 17.63
C PRO A 93 -16.13 18.24 18.40
N GLN A 94 -17.22 17.60 17.97
CA GLN A 94 -17.83 16.48 18.70
C GLN A 94 -17.38 15.12 18.19
N THR A 95 -17.31 14.98 16.88
CA THR A 95 -17.15 13.69 16.18
C THR A 95 -15.88 13.60 15.33
N GLY A 96 -15.26 14.75 15.03
CA GLY A 96 -14.02 14.86 14.28
C GLY A 96 -12.81 15.26 15.14
N ILE A 97 -11.83 15.89 14.51
CA ILE A 97 -10.60 16.39 15.17
C ILE A 97 -10.71 17.86 15.60
N GLY A 98 -11.92 18.40 15.70
CA GLY A 98 -12.18 19.81 16.03
C GLY A 98 -11.59 20.26 17.36
N GLY A 99 -11.53 19.36 18.34
CA GLY A 99 -10.93 19.61 19.66
C GLY A 99 -9.44 19.24 19.78
N TRP A 100 -8.78 18.78 18.71
CA TRP A 100 -7.38 18.38 18.76
C TRP A 100 -6.45 19.60 18.69
N SER A 101 -5.27 19.51 19.29
CA SER A 101 -4.15 20.43 19.09
C SER A 101 -3.22 19.92 17.99
N ALA A 102 -2.29 20.77 17.53
CA ALA A 102 -1.25 20.35 16.61
C ALA A 102 -0.33 19.28 17.23
N ASP A 103 -0.11 19.31 18.55
CA ASP A 103 0.65 18.29 19.26
C ASP A 103 -0.09 16.96 19.32
N ASP A 104 -1.43 16.96 19.50
CA ASP A 104 -2.23 15.73 19.45
C ASP A 104 -2.17 15.10 18.05
N PHE A 105 -2.26 15.93 17.01
CA PHE A 105 -2.16 15.48 15.63
C PHE A 105 -0.76 14.92 15.30
N TRP A 106 0.29 15.58 15.79
CA TRP A 106 1.66 15.07 15.74
C TRP A 106 1.77 13.71 16.44
N GLN A 107 1.18 13.54 17.63
CA GLN A 107 1.21 12.27 18.36
C GLN A 107 0.51 11.14 17.60
N ALA A 108 -0.57 11.44 16.89
CA ALA A 108 -1.21 10.45 16.02
C ALA A 108 -0.29 10.02 14.89
N LEU A 109 0.20 10.97 14.08
CA LEU A 109 1.05 10.64 12.92
C LEU A 109 2.39 10.04 13.33
N HIS A 110 3.01 10.61 14.35
CA HIS A 110 4.39 10.29 14.74
C HIS A 110 4.48 9.10 15.67
N ASN A 111 3.50 8.94 16.56
CA ASN A 111 3.53 7.95 17.62
C ASN A 111 2.33 7.01 17.58
N GLY A 112 1.39 7.12 16.65
CA GLY A 112 0.23 6.23 16.58
C GLY A 112 -0.65 6.31 17.84
N LYS A 113 -0.81 7.51 18.40
CA LYS A 113 -1.62 7.75 19.61
C LYS A 113 -2.73 8.76 19.33
N SER A 114 -3.94 8.42 19.74
CA SER A 114 -5.06 9.35 19.73
C SER A 114 -4.90 10.43 20.80
N LYS A 115 -5.72 11.49 20.73
CA LYS A 115 -5.76 12.59 21.71
C LYS A 115 -5.93 12.10 23.16
N ASP A 116 -6.66 11.00 23.37
CA ASP A 116 -6.86 10.41 24.71
C ASP A 116 -5.71 9.49 25.17
N GLY A 117 -4.63 9.40 24.38
CA GLY A 117 -3.49 8.53 24.62
C GLY A 117 -3.70 7.07 24.20
N SER A 118 -4.89 6.72 23.68
CA SER A 118 -5.14 5.36 23.19
C SER A 118 -4.28 5.05 21.97
N LEU A 119 -3.79 3.81 21.90
CA LEU A 119 -2.99 3.34 20.76
C LEU A 119 -3.89 3.15 19.53
N LEU A 120 -3.43 3.68 18.40
CA LEU A 120 -4.04 3.50 17.09
C LEU A 120 -3.55 2.19 16.47
N TYR A 121 -4.42 1.55 15.68
CA TYR A 121 -4.04 0.36 14.91
C TYR A 121 -3.08 0.75 13.78
N PRO A 122 -2.05 -0.06 13.47
CA PRO A 122 -1.04 0.25 12.45
C PRO A 122 -1.57 0.24 11.00
N ALA A 123 -2.86 -0.02 10.78
CA ALA A 123 -3.51 0.27 9.50
C ALA A 123 -3.63 1.78 9.26
N PHE A 124 -3.68 2.59 10.32
CA PHE A 124 -3.25 3.97 10.23
C PHE A 124 -1.71 3.94 10.16
N PRO A 125 -1.09 4.31 9.02
CA PRO A 125 0.31 3.98 8.74
C PRO A 125 1.29 4.92 9.47
N TYR A 126 1.13 5.04 10.79
CA TYR A 126 2.02 5.80 11.66
C TYR A 126 3.44 5.21 11.71
N THR A 127 3.60 3.94 11.33
CA THR A 127 4.90 3.30 11.13
C THR A 127 5.73 3.95 10.02
N GLU A 128 5.06 4.53 9.03
CA GLU A 128 5.63 5.29 7.92
C GLU A 128 5.56 6.80 8.21
N TYR A 129 4.40 7.30 8.65
CA TYR A 129 4.19 8.72 8.94
C TYR A 129 5.09 9.26 10.05
N THR A 130 5.67 8.41 10.90
CA THR A 130 6.71 8.83 11.85
C THR A 130 7.89 9.54 11.16
N ARG A 131 8.12 9.29 9.88
CA ARG A 131 9.17 9.95 9.10
C ARG A 131 8.89 11.41 8.76
N ILE A 132 7.64 11.87 8.84
CA ILE A 132 7.29 13.23 8.42
C ILE A 132 7.89 14.29 9.35
N SER A 133 8.21 15.45 8.80
CA SER A 133 8.68 16.59 9.58
C SER A 133 7.56 17.19 10.42
N ARG A 134 7.93 17.86 11.53
CA ARG A 134 6.97 18.60 12.37
C ARG A 134 6.23 19.67 11.57
N ALA A 135 6.94 20.39 10.71
CA ALA A 135 6.36 21.43 9.85
C ALA A 135 5.29 20.87 8.91
N ASP A 136 5.53 19.71 8.30
CA ASP A 136 4.58 19.06 7.39
C ASP A 136 3.37 18.50 8.15
N ALA A 137 3.55 18.00 9.38
CA ALA A 137 2.44 17.60 10.24
C ALA A 137 1.57 18.79 10.66
N ASP A 138 2.19 19.91 11.04
CA ASP A 138 1.48 21.15 11.37
C ASP A 138 0.72 21.67 10.13
N ALA A 139 1.33 21.59 8.93
CA ALA A 139 0.70 22.00 7.68
C ALA A 139 -0.51 21.14 7.31
N LEU A 140 -0.38 19.81 7.40
CA LEU A 140 -1.49 18.86 7.26
C LEU A 140 -2.63 19.21 8.20
N PHE A 141 -2.32 19.45 9.48
CA PHE A 141 -3.33 19.83 10.46
C PHE A 141 -4.01 21.15 10.09
N ALA A 142 -3.24 22.18 9.74
CA ALA A 142 -3.76 23.48 9.31
C ALA A 142 -4.71 23.35 8.11
N TYR A 143 -4.38 22.51 7.12
CA TYR A 143 -5.29 22.24 6.00
C TYR A 143 -6.57 21.55 6.45
N LEU A 144 -6.49 20.50 7.28
CA LEU A 144 -7.67 19.80 7.79
C LEU A 144 -8.60 20.72 8.59
N ARG A 145 -8.06 21.77 9.24
CA ARG A 145 -8.86 22.82 9.90
C ARG A 145 -9.70 23.68 8.95
N THR A 146 -9.40 23.67 7.64
CA THR A 146 -10.14 24.42 6.63
C THR A 146 -11.26 23.61 5.96
N ILE A 147 -11.31 22.30 6.19
CA ILE A 147 -12.33 21.41 5.65
C ILE A 147 -13.70 21.71 6.28
N GLU A 148 -14.77 21.52 5.51
CA GLU A 148 -16.14 21.61 6.02
C GLU A 148 -16.32 20.65 7.22
N PRO A 149 -16.70 21.17 8.41
CA PRO A 149 -17.01 20.32 9.56
C PRO A 149 -18.21 19.41 9.24
N VAL A 150 -18.09 18.12 9.54
CA VAL A 150 -19.19 17.17 9.39
C VAL A 150 -19.40 16.48 10.73
N GLU A 151 -20.58 16.67 11.32
CA GLU A 151 -20.98 15.97 12.54
C GLU A 151 -21.40 14.54 12.19
N GLN A 152 -20.43 13.62 12.20
CA GLN A 152 -20.61 12.21 11.90
C GLN A 152 -19.74 11.36 12.83
N PRO A 153 -20.33 10.58 13.76
CA PRO A 153 -19.58 9.67 14.60
C PRO A 153 -18.78 8.66 13.77
N SER A 154 -17.53 8.41 14.18
CA SER A 154 -16.68 7.40 13.56
C SER A 154 -17.24 6.00 13.78
N ARG A 155 -17.26 5.17 12.73
CA ARG A 155 -17.66 3.75 12.84
C ARG A 155 -16.61 2.97 13.64
N SER A 156 -17.06 2.17 14.59
CA SER A 156 -16.19 1.26 15.34
C SER A 156 -15.62 0.16 14.45
N HIS A 157 -14.40 -0.28 14.74
CA HIS A 157 -13.77 -1.39 14.03
C HIS A 157 -14.45 -2.72 14.33
N GLU A 158 -14.44 -3.62 13.34
CA GLU A 158 -14.99 -4.97 13.42
C GLU A 158 -13.82 -5.96 13.39
N LEU A 159 -13.09 -6.03 14.51
CA LEU A 159 -11.94 -6.90 14.67
C LEU A 159 -12.31 -8.17 15.43
N ALA A 160 -11.73 -9.30 15.02
CA ALA A 160 -11.89 -10.55 15.74
C ALA A 160 -10.99 -10.57 16.98
N PHE A 161 -11.44 -11.22 18.07
CA PHE A 161 -10.57 -11.51 19.19
C PHE A 161 -9.34 -12.34 18.73
N PRO A 162 -8.12 -12.02 19.19
CA PRO A 162 -7.76 -11.04 20.23
C PRO A 162 -7.41 -9.63 19.71
N TYR A 163 -7.60 -9.35 18.42
CA TYR A 163 -7.16 -8.10 17.78
C TYR A 163 -8.01 -6.87 18.16
N ASP A 164 -9.21 -7.08 18.70
CA ASP A 164 -10.07 -6.05 19.29
C ASP A 164 -9.51 -5.47 20.61
N GLN A 165 -8.52 -6.13 21.23
CA GLN A 165 -7.92 -5.70 22.49
C GLN A 165 -6.79 -4.67 22.27
N ARG A 166 -7.13 -3.37 22.34
CA ARG A 166 -6.17 -2.26 22.13
C ARG A 166 -4.90 -2.33 22.99
N GLY A 167 -4.97 -2.88 24.21
CA GLY A 167 -3.79 -3.01 25.09
C GLY A 167 -2.68 -3.89 24.49
N LEU A 168 -3.02 -4.84 23.61
CA LEU A 168 -2.05 -5.70 22.95
C LEU A 168 -1.16 -4.93 21.96
N LEU A 169 -1.61 -3.77 21.48
CA LEU A 169 -0.83 -2.92 20.59
C LEU A 169 0.45 -2.40 21.27
N ALA A 170 0.48 -2.28 22.60
CA ALA A 170 1.70 -1.88 23.31
C ALA A 170 2.84 -2.87 23.04
N PHE A 171 2.56 -4.18 23.15
CA PHE A 171 3.56 -5.22 22.87
C PHE A 171 3.95 -5.25 21.39
N TRP A 172 2.97 -5.11 20.49
CA TRP A 172 3.24 -5.03 19.06
C TRP A 172 4.18 -3.88 18.72
N ARG A 173 3.93 -2.69 19.29
CA ARG A 173 4.77 -1.51 19.11
C ARG A 173 6.17 -1.70 19.65
N ALA A 174 6.32 -2.25 20.86
CA ALA A 174 7.65 -2.53 21.42
C ALA A 174 8.49 -3.42 20.48
N LEU A 175 7.85 -4.42 19.85
CA LEU A 175 8.52 -5.33 18.94
C LEU A 175 8.83 -4.70 17.57
N TYR A 176 7.88 -3.99 16.96
CA TYR A 176 7.92 -3.65 15.54
C TYR A 176 7.98 -2.15 15.21
N PHE A 177 7.58 -1.27 16.13
CA PHE A 177 7.56 0.16 15.86
C PHE A 177 8.91 0.81 16.22
N ARG A 178 9.46 1.57 15.28
CA ARG A 178 10.70 2.34 15.42
C ARG A 178 10.42 3.79 15.02
N PRO A 179 9.98 4.64 15.96
CA PRO A 179 9.68 6.03 15.68
C PRO A 179 10.93 6.78 15.25
N GLY A 180 10.76 7.78 14.38
CA GLY A 180 11.83 8.69 14.04
C GLY A 180 11.55 9.53 12.81
N VAL A 181 11.76 10.84 12.96
CA VAL A 181 11.69 11.81 11.86
C VAL A 181 12.78 11.52 10.84
N HIS A 182 12.45 11.65 9.57
CA HIS A 182 13.43 11.55 8.49
C HIS A 182 14.57 12.55 8.70
N GLN A 183 15.79 12.06 8.56
CA GLN A 183 17.00 12.88 8.53
C GLN A 183 17.67 12.68 7.17
N PRO A 184 18.12 13.73 6.49
CA PRO A 184 18.86 13.60 5.24
C PRO A 184 20.09 12.71 5.42
N GLU A 185 20.31 11.81 4.46
CA GLU A 185 21.48 10.93 4.43
C GLU A 185 22.66 11.68 3.83
N ALA A 186 23.76 11.73 4.59
CA ALA A 186 24.98 12.40 4.18
C ALA A 186 25.62 11.66 3.00
N GLY A 187 25.97 12.39 1.94
CA GLY A 187 26.54 11.83 0.71
C GLY A 187 25.51 11.56 -0.38
N GLU A 188 24.21 11.60 -0.06
CA GLU A 188 23.13 11.50 -1.04
C GLU A 188 22.67 12.87 -1.53
N SER A 189 22.17 12.91 -2.77
CA SER A 189 21.66 14.14 -3.37
C SER A 189 20.36 14.62 -2.70
N GLU A 190 20.05 15.91 -2.83
CA GLU A 190 18.78 16.47 -2.33
C GLU A 190 17.55 15.79 -2.98
N PRO A 191 17.47 15.58 -4.31
CA PRO A 191 16.37 14.83 -4.92
C PRO A 191 16.24 13.41 -4.40
N TRP A 192 17.36 12.74 -4.09
CA TRP A 192 17.32 11.40 -3.51
C TRP A 192 16.71 11.42 -2.10
N ASN A 193 17.16 12.34 -1.25
CA ASN A 193 16.64 12.47 0.12
C ASN A 193 15.15 12.85 0.10
N ARG A 194 14.75 13.73 -0.81
CA ARG A 194 13.34 14.07 -1.03
C ARG A 194 12.53 12.85 -1.46
N GLY A 195 13.04 12.05 -2.40
CA GLY A 195 12.40 10.82 -2.85
C GLY A 195 12.20 9.82 -1.71
N ARG A 196 13.24 9.61 -0.90
CA ARG A 196 13.18 8.74 0.28
C ARG A 196 12.14 9.21 1.28
N TYR A 197 12.13 10.52 1.58
CA TYR A 197 11.15 11.14 2.47
C TYR A 197 9.71 10.85 2.06
N LEU A 198 9.41 10.99 0.76
CA LEU A 198 8.06 10.80 0.24
C LEU A 198 7.68 9.31 0.18
N VAL A 199 8.60 8.42 -0.24
CA VAL A 199 8.35 6.98 -0.36
C VAL A 199 8.20 6.30 1.00
N GLU A 200 9.09 6.61 1.95
CA GLU A 200 9.10 6.02 3.31
C GLU A 200 8.13 6.71 4.27
N GLY A 201 7.73 7.96 3.98
CA GLY A 201 6.82 8.77 4.79
C GLY A 201 5.38 8.72 4.27
N LEU A 202 4.86 9.85 3.80
CA LEU A 202 3.44 9.99 3.43
C LEU A 202 3.00 9.09 2.28
N GLY A 203 3.86 8.78 1.31
CA GLY A 203 3.55 7.84 0.25
C GLY A 203 3.43 6.39 0.74
N HIS A 204 3.89 6.09 1.96
CA HIS A 204 3.74 4.84 2.70
C HIS A 204 3.89 3.60 1.82
N CYS A 205 4.87 3.57 0.91
CA CYS A 205 4.91 2.55 -0.15
C CYS A 205 5.10 1.14 0.42
N ALA A 206 5.81 1.04 1.56
CA ALA A 206 5.96 -0.19 2.34
C ALA A 206 4.61 -0.78 2.80
N ALA A 207 3.56 0.04 2.92
CA ALA A 207 2.24 -0.43 3.30
C ALA A 207 1.63 -1.41 2.28
N CYS A 208 2.08 -1.42 1.03
CA CYS A 208 1.67 -2.43 0.05
C CYS A 208 2.86 -3.25 -0.48
N HIS A 209 4.00 -2.60 -0.67
CA HIS A 209 5.16 -3.19 -1.34
C HIS A 209 6.18 -3.84 -0.39
N ALA A 210 5.91 -3.91 0.91
CA ALA A 210 6.72 -4.71 1.84
C ALA A 210 5.91 -5.91 2.36
N PRO A 211 6.53 -7.11 2.46
CA PRO A 211 5.87 -8.27 3.01
C PRO A 211 5.53 -8.05 4.49
N ARG A 212 4.45 -8.68 4.93
CA ARG A 212 4.01 -8.66 6.33
C ARG A 212 4.13 -10.01 6.96
N ASN A 213 4.57 -10.02 8.22
CA ASN A 213 4.53 -11.22 9.04
C ASN A 213 3.09 -11.54 9.48
N ARG A 214 2.92 -12.68 10.17
CA ARG A 214 1.61 -13.14 10.68
C ARG A 214 0.93 -12.19 11.67
N LEU A 215 1.66 -11.23 12.24
CA LEU A 215 1.15 -10.20 13.15
C LEU A 215 0.92 -8.86 12.44
N GLY A 216 0.98 -8.83 11.10
CA GLY A 216 0.70 -7.64 10.30
C GLY A 216 1.84 -6.62 10.23
N ALA A 217 3.01 -6.90 10.82
CA ALA A 217 4.15 -5.98 10.80
C ALA A 217 4.99 -6.15 9.53
N THR A 218 5.38 -5.01 8.94
CA THR A 218 6.44 -4.92 7.93
C THR A 218 7.79 -5.12 8.61
N ARG A 219 8.75 -5.74 7.92
CA ARG A 219 10.11 -5.91 8.43
C ARG A 219 11.05 -5.07 7.57
N ALA A 220 11.79 -4.16 8.20
CA ALA A 220 12.74 -3.30 7.49
C ALA A 220 13.78 -4.08 6.66
N ALA A 221 14.21 -5.25 7.16
CA ALA A 221 15.15 -6.14 6.46
C ALA A 221 14.61 -6.67 5.12
N ASP A 222 13.28 -6.73 4.97
CA ASP A 222 12.65 -7.27 3.76
C ASP A 222 12.51 -6.18 2.67
N GLY A 223 12.77 -4.91 3.01
CA GLY A 223 12.69 -3.78 2.08
C GLY A 223 11.34 -3.68 1.36
N LEU A 224 11.37 -3.24 0.10
CA LEU A 224 10.21 -3.20 -0.79
C LEU A 224 10.19 -4.43 -1.72
N ALA A 225 10.26 -5.64 -1.15
CA ALA A 225 10.29 -6.92 -1.88
C ALA A 225 8.97 -7.36 -2.53
N GLY A 226 7.91 -6.56 -2.39
CA GLY A 226 6.57 -6.89 -2.86
C GLY A 226 5.91 -7.99 -2.06
N GLY A 227 4.74 -8.43 -2.52
CA GLY A 227 3.97 -9.50 -1.89
C GLY A 227 2.48 -9.39 -2.15
N LEU A 228 1.73 -10.38 -1.66
CA LEU A 228 0.28 -10.32 -1.62
C LEU A 228 -0.17 -9.29 -0.56
N ILE A 229 -1.07 -8.40 -0.96
CA ILE A 229 -1.71 -7.43 -0.10
C ILE A 229 -2.86 -8.13 0.61
N ALA A 230 -2.61 -8.54 1.85
CA ALA A 230 -3.56 -9.31 2.63
C ALA A 230 -4.86 -8.53 2.87
N GLY A 231 -6.01 -9.15 2.59
CA GLY A 231 -7.33 -8.52 2.69
C GLY A 231 -7.85 -7.91 1.39
N LEU A 232 -6.97 -7.62 0.42
CA LEU A 232 -7.37 -7.12 -0.91
C LEU A 232 -7.20 -8.17 -2.02
N ASP A 233 -6.43 -9.23 -1.78
CA ASP A 233 -6.12 -10.27 -2.78
C ASP A 233 -5.55 -9.70 -4.08
N TRP A 234 -4.71 -8.67 -3.94
CA TRP A 234 -3.88 -8.10 -5.00
C TRP A 234 -2.41 -8.38 -4.72
N TYR A 235 -1.59 -8.47 -5.77
CA TYR A 235 -0.15 -8.57 -5.64
C TYR A 235 0.51 -7.21 -5.89
N ALA A 236 1.28 -6.75 -4.91
CA ALA A 236 2.16 -5.59 -5.05
C ALA A 236 3.53 -6.08 -5.56
N PRO A 237 4.02 -5.58 -6.70
CA PRO A 237 5.34 -5.97 -7.21
C PRO A 237 6.47 -5.44 -6.32
N PRO A 238 7.66 -6.06 -6.30
CA PRO A 238 8.83 -5.46 -5.67
C PRO A 238 9.19 -4.14 -6.35
N LEU A 239 9.68 -3.19 -5.55
CA LEU A 239 10.13 -1.87 -6.03
C LEU A 239 11.66 -1.74 -6.12
N GLY A 240 12.40 -2.79 -5.71
CA GLY A 240 13.86 -2.84 -5.87
C GLY A 240 14.31 -2.98 -7.33
N ASN A 241 15.61 -2.85 -7.57
CA ASN A 241 16.21 -2.84 -8.91
C ASN A 241 16.38 -4.22 -9.57
N ASP A 242 15.63 -5.24 -9.15
CA ASP A 242 15.67 -6.54 -9.80
C ASP A 242 15.10 -6.42 -11.23
N PRO A 243 15.83 -6.85 -12.29
CA PRO A 243 15.37 -6.71 -13.66
C PRO A 243 14.33 -7.76 -14.07
N ALA A 244 14.12 -8.83 -13.30
CA ALA A 244 13.14 -9.86 -13.65
C ALA A 244 11.75 -9.56 -13.07
N THR A 245 11.71 -9.03 -11.85
CA THR A 245 10.50 -8.88 -11.04
C THR A 245 10.25 -7.46 -10.55
N GLY A 246 11.29 -6.63 -10.45
CA GLY A 246 11.23 -5.26 -9.94
C GLY A 246 11.41 -4.17 -10.99
N LEU A 247 11.95 -3.04 -10.56
CA LEU A 247 12.13 -1.82 -11.37
C LEU A 247 13.46 -1.78 -12.11
N GLY A 248 14.22 -2.87 -12.18
CA GLY A 248 15.57 -2.89 -12.78
C GLY A 248 15.62 -2.37 -14.22
N ARG A 249 14.58 -2.64 -15.02
CA ARG A 249 14.46 -2.19 -16.42
C ARG A 249 13.85 -0.80 -16.60
N TRP A 250 13.34 -0.20 -15.52
CA TRP A 250 12.67 1.09 -15.55
C TRP A 250 13.68 2.22 -15.36
N SER A 251 13.44 3.36 -15.99
CA SER A 251 14.11 4.61 -15.63
C SER A 251 13.38 5.31 -14.48
N ALA A 252 14.04 6.26 -13.81
CA ALA A 252 13.39 7.13 -12.83
C ALA A 252 12.20 7.91 -13.45
N GLN A 253 12.34 8.27 -14.72
CA GLN A 253 11.27 8.96 -15.47
C GLN A 253 10.08 8.05 -15.76
N ASP A 254 10.30 6.76 -16.06
CA ASP A 254 9.20 5.81 -16.24
C ASP A 254 8.39 5.65 -14.96
N ILE A 255 9.07 5.63 -13.80
CA ILE A 255 8.42 5.55 -12.49
C ILE A 255 7.61 6.83 -12.22
N ALA A 256 8.22 8.01 -12.42
CA ALA A 256 7.53 9.28 -12.26
C ALA A 256 6.27 9.36 -13.15
N THR A 257 6.39 8.93 -14.41
CA THR A 257 5.28 8.91 -15.38
C THR A 257 4.16 7.97 -14.93
N LEU A 258 4.49 6.78 -14.41
CA LEU A 258 3.49 5.86 -13.85
C LEU A 258 2.77 6.47 -12.65
N LEU A 259 3.51 7.11 -11.72
CA LEU A 259 2.92 7.72 -10.53
C LEU A 259 1.99 8.88 -10.89
N GLN A 260 2.34 9.69 -11.89
CA GLN A 260 1.53 10.86 -12.26
C GLN A 260 0.34 10.51 -13.17
N THR A 261 0.50 9.53 -14.07
CA THR A 261 -0.49 9.27 -15.13
C THR A 261 -1.22 7.94 -14.98
N GLY A 262 -0.67 7.02 -14.18
CA GLY A 262 -1.12 5.64 -14.06
C GLY A 262 -0.65 4.74 -15.18
N MET A 263 0.13 5.24 -16.13
CA MET A 263 0.64 4.48 -17.27
C MET A 263 2.12 4.78 -17.50
N ALA A 264 2.87 3.76 -17.88
CA ALA A 264 4.22 3.90 -18.38
C ALA A 264 4.43 2.93 -19.54
N ARG A 265 5.56 3.06 -20.24
CA ARG A 265 5.93 2.17 -21.36
C ARG A 265 5.80 0.69 -21.03
N HIS A 266 6.09 0.32 -19.79
CA HIS A 266 6.23 -1.07 -19.35
C HIS A 266 4.99 -1.64 -18.65
N SER A 267 4.09 -0.80 -18.13
CA SER A 267 2.95 -1.25 -17.35
C SER A 267 1.89 -0.16 -17.16
N THR A 268 0.73 -0.58 -16.67
CA THR A 268 -0.39 0.28 -16.30
C THR A 268 -0.79 -0.05 -14.87
N ALA A 269 -1.01 0.98 -14.06
CA ALA A 269 -1.52 0.83 -12.70
C ALA A 269 -2.93 0.23 -12.75
N SER A 270 -3.19 -0.73 -11.86
CA SER A 270 -4.47 -1.43 -11.73
C SER A 270 -4.78 -1.67 -10.26
N GLY A 271 -6.06 -1.95 -9.96
CA GLY A 271 -6.51 -2.25 -8.60
C GLY A 271 -6.15 -1.14 -7.61
N PRO A 272 -5.65 -1.49 -6.40
CA PRO A 272 -5.29 -0.50 -5.38
C PRO A 272 -4.26 0.55 -5.84
N MET A 273 -3.34 0.20 -6.74
CA MET A 273 -2.38 1.19 -7.25
C MET A 273 -3.04 2.20 -8.19
N ALA A 274 -4.06 1.80 -8.95
CA ALA A 274 -4.84 2.75 -9.76
C ALA A 274 -5.61 3.73 -8.86
N GLU A 275 -6.14 3.27 -7.73
CA GLU A 275 -6.78 4.14 -6.73
C GLU A 275 -5.78 5.11 -6.09
N VAL A 276 -4.56 4.66 -5.79
CA VAL A 276 -3.48 5.55 -5.31
C VAL A 276 -3.15 6.62 -6.34
N VAL A 277 -3.04 6.28 -7.62
CA VAL A 277 -2.81 7.27 -8.67
C VAL A 277 -3.97 8.25 -8.76
N LEU A 278 -5.20 7.74 -8.78
CA LEU A 278 -6.42 8.54 -8.89
C LEU A 278 -6.60 9.50 -7.70
N GLY A 279 -6.40 9.04 -6.47
CA GLY A 279 -6.64 9.81 -5.26
C GLY A 279 -5.45 10.65 -4.78
N SER A 280 -4.23 10.28 -5.19
CA SER A 280 -3.00 10.81 -4.60
C SER A 280 -1.92 11.16 -5.65
N SER A 281 -1.23 10.17 -6.22
CA SER A 281 0.08 10.42 -6.84
C SER A 281 0.01 11.21 -8.14
N GLN A 282 -1.16 11.29 -8.79
CA GLN A 282 -1.35 12.18 -9.95
C GLN A 282 -1.15 13.67 -9.63
N TYR A 283 -1.22 14.05 -8.35
CA TYR A 283 -1.05 15.43 -7.91
C TYR A 283 0.39 15.77 -7.53
N LEU A 284 1.32 14.81 -7.61
CA LEU A 284 2.75 15.05 -7.39
C LEU A 284 3.26 16.14 -8.34
N SER A 285 4.08 17.05 -7.81
CA SER A 285 4.91 17.90 -8.67
C SER A 285 5.89 17.04 -9.47
N ASP A 286 6.30 17.52 -10.65
CA ASP A 286 7.26 16.79 -11.49
C ASP A 286 8.58 16.51 -10.74
N ALA A 287 9.01 17.47 -9.91
CA ALA A 287 10.21 17.33 -9.07
C ALA A 287 10.05 16.21 -8.03
N ASP A 288 8.91 16.15 -7.35
CA ASP A 288 8.65 15.10 -6.34
C ASP A 288 8.45 13.72 -6.99
N ALA A 289 7.75 13.65 -8.12
CA ALA A 289 7.59 12.40 -8.86
C ALA A 289 8.95 11.84 -9.33
N LEU A 290 9.82 12.71 -9.87
CA LEU A 290 11.17 12.33 -10.27
C LEU A 290 12.07 12.00 -9.08
N ALA A 291 11.93 12.71 -7.96
CA ALA A 291 12.65 12.41 -6.71
C ALA A 291 12.29 11.00 -6.20
N MET A 292 10.99 10.66 -6.15
CA MET A 292 10.53 9.31 -5.80
C MET A 292 11.10 8.26 -6.77
N GLY A 293 11.08 8.53 -8.07
CA GLY A 293 11.70 7.67 -9.08
C GLY A 293 13.21 7.48 -8.87
N THR A 294 13.92 8.56 -8.53
CA THR A 294 15.37 8.55 -8.24
C THR A 294 15.69 7.67 -7.05
N TYR A 295 14.96 7.82 -5.95
CA TYR A 295 15.15 7.00 -4.75
C TYR A 295 14.82 5.52 -5.01
N LEU A 296 13.68 5.21 -5.63
CA LEU A 296 13.31 3.83 -5.93
C LEU A 296 14.34 3.15 -6.86
N LYS A 297 14.93 3.92 -7.80
CA LYS A 297 16.03 3.46 -8.65
C LYS A 297 17.38 3.34 -7.96
N SER A 298 17.55 3.78 -6.72
CA SER A 298 18.77 3.48 -5.96
C SER A 298 18.65 2.20 -5.13
N LEU A 299 17.44 1.68 -4.93
CA LEU A 299 17.22 0.52 -4.07
C LEU A 299 17.95 -0.72 -4.61
N PRO A 300 18.49 -1.58 -3.74
CA PRO A 300 19.15 -2.79 -4.19
C PRO A 300 18.17 -3.71 -4.96
N ALA A 301 18.73 -4.60 -5.77
CA ALA A 301 17.94 -5.69 -6.34
C ALA A 301 17.50 -6.62 -5.20
N THR A 302 16.21 -6.63 -4.90
CA THR A 302 15.60 -7.56 -3.94
C THR A 302 14.74 -8.53 -4.72
N PRO A 303 15.06 -9.84 -4.74
CA PRO A 303 14.21 -10.84 -5.36
C PRO A 303 12.81 -10.80 -4.76
N ALA A 304 11.79 -11.02 -5.61
CA ALA A 304 10.41 -11.08 -5.14
C ALA A 304 10.24 -12.15 -4.04
N ALA A 305 9.54 -11.81 -2.97
CA ALA A 305 9.26 -12.76 -1.89
C ALA A 305 8.54 -14.01 -2.43
N GLY A 306 9.09 -15.19 -2.17
CA GLY A 306 8.51 -16.49 -2.56
C GLY A 306 8.92 -17.03 -3.94
N SER A 307 9.95 -16.47 -4.60
CA SER A 307 10.41 -16.91 -5.93
C SER A 307 11.39 -18.10 -5.94
N GLU A 308 11.47 -18.90 -4.87
CA GLU A 308 12.50 -19.94 -4.72
C GLU A 308 12.29 -21.19 -5.60
N GLN A 309 11.07 -21.43 -6.08
CA GLN A 309 10.76 -22.57 -6.93
C GLN A 309 10.52 -22.15 -8.39
N PRO A 310 11.13 -22.85 -9.37
CA PRO A 310 10.83 -22.62 -10.78
C PRO A 310 9.33 -22.79 -11.04
N PRO A 311 8.71 -21.87 -11.78
CA PRO A 311 7.30 -21.97 -12.09
C PRO A 311 6.99 -23.27 -12.86
N ALA A 312 5.92 -23.94 -12.46
CA ALA A 312 5.45 -25.14 -13.16
C ALA A 312 5.05 -24.79 -14.59
N GLN A 313 5.60 -25.49 -15.58
CA GLN A 313 5.35 -25.20 -16.98
C GLN A 313 3.98 -25.75 -17.44
N PRO A 314 3.27 -25.04 -18.34
CA PRO A 314 2.02 -25.53 -18.89
C PRO A 314 2.25 -26.71 -19.86
N SER A 315 1.27 -27.61 -19.98
CA SER A 315 1.31 -28.68 -20.97
C SER A 315 1.04 -28.13 -22.38
N ALA A 316 1.45 -28.85 -23.42
CA ALA A 316 1.20 -28.45 -24.81
C ALA A 316 -0.31 -28.28 -25.11
N ALA A 317 -1.15 -29.17 -24.57
CA ALA A 317 -2.60 -29.07 -24.72
C ALA A 317 -3.19 -27.81 -24.05
N LEU A 318 -2.66 -27.42 -22.88
CA LEU A 318 -3.07 -26.20 -22.20
C LEU A 318 -2.66 -24.95 -22.99
N MET A 319 -1.46 -24.96 -23.57
CA MET A 319 -0.96 -23.89 -24.43
C MET A 319 -1.78 -23.75 -25.73
N ASP A 320 -2.16 -24.86 -26.37
CA ASP A 320 -3.00 -24.84 -27.58
C ASP A 320 -4.39 -24.24 -27.29
N LEU A 321 -5.04 -24.66 -26.20
CA LEU A 321 -6.31 -24.09 -25.78
C LEU A 321 -6.19 -22.59 -25.44
N GLY A 322 -5.20 -22.22 -24.62
CA GLY A 322 -4.98 -20.83 -24.24
C GLY A 322 -4.66 -19.92 -25.42
N GLY A 323 -3.90 -20.42 -26.40
CA GLY A 323 -3.59 -19.68 -27.64
C GLY A 323 -4.81 -19.44 -28.53
N LYS A 324 -5.72 -20.44 -28.64
CA LYS A 324 -7.00 -20.27 -29.34
C LYS A 324 -7.88 -19.22 -28.67
N LEU A 325 -8.00 -19.28 -27.35
CA LEU A 325 -8.73 -18.29 -26.56
C LEU A 325 -8.13 -16.88 -26.70
N TYR A 326 -6.80 -16.77 -26.69
CA TYR A 326 -6.10 -15.49 -26.87
C TYR A 326 -6.40 -14.88 -28.24
N GLN A 327 -6.35 -15.69 -29.30
CA GLN A 327 -6.68 -15.21 -30.65
C GLN A 327 -8.14 -14.81 -30.80
N GLN A 328 -9.05 -15.48 -30.09
CA GLN A 328 -10.47 -15.18 -30.14
C GLN A 328 -10.84 -13.91 -29.38
N HIS A 329 -10.18 -13.64 -28.25
CA HIS A 329 -10.66 -12.64 -27.28
C HIS A 329 -9.70 -11.47 -27.03
N CYS A 330 -8.41 -11.63 -27.28
CA CYS A 330 -7.38 -10.71 -26.76
C CYS A 330 -6.53 -10.07 -27.85
N SER A 331 -6.23 -10.80 -28.94
CA SER A 331 -5.23 -10.38 -29.94
C SER A 331 -5.64 -9.11 -30.71
N GLN A 332 -6.93 -8.79 -30.82
CA GLN A 332 -7.39 -7.55 -31.46
C GLN A 332 -6.84 -6.30 -30.77
N CYS A 333 -6.68 -6.32 -29.45
CA CYS A 333 -6.16 -5.19 -28.67
C CYS A 333 -4.68 -5.38 -28.32
N HIS A 334 -4.31 -6.58 -27.84
CA HIS A 334 -2.95 -6.87 -27.35
C HIS A 334 -1.98 -7.34 -28.45
N GLN A 335 -2.45 -7.47 -29.69
CA GLN A 335 -1.71 -7.91 -30.88
C GLN A 335 -1.27 -9.38 -30.80
N GLU A 336 -0.90 -9.99 -31.93
CA GLU A 336 -0.60 -11.42 -32.00
C GLU A 336 0.58 -11.86 -31.13
N GLN A 337 1.57 -10.99 -30.93
CA GLN A 337 2.77 -11.27 -30.13
C GLN A 337 2.71 -10.62 -28.73
N GLY A 338 1.52 -10.22 -28.27
CA GLY A 338 1.35 -9.59 -26.97
C GLY A 338 2.09 -8.25 -26.83
N GLN A 339 2.44 -7.59 -27.94
CA GLN A 339 3.19 -6.34 -27.93
C GLN A 339 2.35 -5.12 -27.53
N GLY A 340 1.02 -5.26 -27.46
CA GLY A 340 0.12 -4.15 -27.14
C GLY A 340 0.10 -3.06 -28.22
N SER A 341 -0.46 -1.91 -27.87
CA SER A 341 -0.55 -0.74 -28.75
C SER A 341 -0.42 0.55 -27.92
N GLY A 342 0.80 1.10 -27.90
CA GLY A 342 1.12 2.33 -27.17
C GLY A 342 0.76 2.25 -25.69
N THR A 343 0.15 3.32 -25.17
CA THR A 343 -0.38 3.38 -23.80
C THR A 343 -1.84 2.96 -23.69
N ALA A 344 -2.53 2.74 -24.83
CA ALA A 344 -3.93 2.32 -24.85
C ALA A 344 -4.08 0.87 -24.42
N TRP A 345 -3.23 -0.01 -24.96
CA TRP A 345 -3.24 -1.43 -24.65
C TRP A 345 -1.83 -1.85 -24.21
N PRO A 346 -1.60 -2.16 -22.92
CA PRO A 346 -0.27 -2.48 -22.46
C PRO A 346 0.24 -3.76 -23.15
N ALA A 347 1.55 -3.80 -23.40
CA ALA A 347 2.22 -5.03 -23.79
C ALA A 347 1.97 -6.09 -22.70
N LEU A 348 1.73 -7.33 -23.11
CA LEU A 348 1.68 -8.52 -22.25
C LEU A 348 3.04 -9.23 -22.24
N ALA A 349 3.81 -9.11 -23.33
CA ALA A 349 5.19 -9.58 -23.40
C ALA A 349 6.09 -8.79 -22.44
N GLY A 350 6.72 -9.47 -21.49
CA GLY A 350 7.60 -8.87 -20.48
C GLY A 350 6.91 -7.92 -19.50
N ASN A 351 5.57 -7.93 -19.42
CA ASN A 351 4.82 -7.08 -18.51
C ASN A 351 4.99 -7.56 -17.07
N PRO A 352 5.42 -6.69 -16.12
CA PRO A 352 5.63 -7.09 -14.72
C PRO A 352 4.40 -7.70 -14.03
N THR A 353 3.19 -7.30 -14.41
CA THR A 353 1.94 -7.88 -13.89
C THR A 353 1.72 -9.31 -14.41
N VAL A 354 2.10 -9.57 -15.66
CA VAL A 354 2.03 -10.90 -16.28
C VAL A 354 3.15 -11.79 -15.76
N THR A 355 4.36 -11.25 -15.57
CA THR A 355 5.54 -12.03 -15.17
C THR A 355 5.72 -12.15 -13.66
N ALA A 356 4.85 -11.52 -12.87
CA ALA A 356 4.88 -11.60 -11.41
C ALA A 356 4.81 -13.06 -10.91
N PRO A 357 5.47 -13.39 -9.78
CA PRO A 357 5.39 -14.70 -9.15
C PRO A 357 3.96 -15.14 -8.89
N SER A 358 3.10 -14.21 -8.44
CA SER A 358 1.67 -14.46 -8.29
C SER A 358 0.91 -14.15 -9.58
N ALA A 359 0.08 -15.09 -10.04
CA ALA A 359 -0.83 -14.87 -11.16
C ALA A 359 -2.10 -14.09 -10.80
N VAL A 360 -2.30 -13.73 -9.52
CA VAL A 360 -3.56 -13.15 -9.02
C VAL A 360 -4.01 -11.92 -9.81
N ASN A 361 -3.08 -10.99 -10.09
CA ASN A 361 -3.41 -9.78 -10.84
C ASN A 361 -3.78 -10.10 -12.29
N ALA A 362 -3.03 -10.99 -12.96
CA ALA A 362 -3.32 -11.38 -14.34
C ALA A 362 -4.69 -12.06 -14.46
N ILE A 363 -5.02 -12.94 -13.51
CA ILE A 363 -6.34 -13.58 -13.43
C ILE A 363 -7.43 -12.52 -13.20
N ARG A 364 -7.26 -11.62 -12.22
CA ARG A 364 -8.22 -10.53 -11.93
C ARG A 364 -8.46 -9.67 -13.16
N MET A 365 -7.40 -9.26 -13.85
CA MET A 365 -7.56 -8.47 -15.07
C MET A 365 -8.44 -9.19 -16.09
N VAL A 366 -8.20 -10.48 -16.38
CA VAL A 366 -9.05 -11.22 -17.32
C VAL A 366 -10.49 -11.34 -16.81
N LEU A 367 -10.70 -11.63 -15.53
CA LEU A 367 -12.05 -11.81 -14.97
C LEU A 367 -12.84 -10.51 -14.93
N ASP A 368 -12.26 -9.47 -14.34
CA ASP A 368 -12.95 -8.24 -13.96
C ASP A 368 -12.81 -7.14 -15.02
N GLY A 369 -11.86 -7.30 -15.96
CA GLY A 369 -11.48 -6.24 -16.88
C GLY A 369 -10.89 -5.06 -16.12
N GLY A 370 -11.04 -3.85 -16.67
CA GLY A 370 -10.73 -2.63 -15.95
C GLY A 370 -10.22 -1.50 -16.83
N TYR A 371 -9.95 -0.38 -16.19
CA TYR A 371 -9.43 0.84 -16.81
C TYR A 371 -8.15 1.25 -16.09
N ALA A 372 -7.22 1.88 -16.82
CA ALA A 372 -6.21 2.71 -16.19
C ALA A 372 -6.90 3.83 -15.39
N PRO A 373 -6.27 4.39 -14.34
CA PRO A 373 -6.88 5.49 -13.60
C PRO A 373 -7.07 6.72 -14.51
N ALA A 374 -8.22 7.37 -14.39
CA ALA A 374 -8.49 8.63 -15.08
C ALA A 374 -7.72 9.76 -14.40
N THR A 375 -6.74 10.32 -15.09
CA THR A 375 -5.89 11.41 -14.58
C THR A 375 -6.00 12.65 -15.46
N ALA A 376 -5.45 13.78 -15.02
CA ALA A 376 -5.36 14.97 -15.86
C ALA A 376 -4.61 14.70 -17.19
N ALA A 377 -3.59 13.83 -17.16
CA ALA A 377 -2.81 13.42 -18.33
C ALA A 377 -3.48 12.30 -19.16
N ASN A 378 -4.46 11.59 -18.59
CA ASN A 378 -5.21 10.53 -19.26
C ASN A 378 -6.69 10.54 -18.83
N PRO A 379 -7.48 11.53 -19.28
CA PRO A 379 -8.85 11.73 -18.78
C PRO A 379 -9.85 10.68 -19.30
N ARG A 380 -9.48 9.91 -20.34
CA ARG A 380 -10.33 8.91 -20.98
C ARG A 380 -9.52 7.63 -21.25
N PRO A 381 -9.17 6.87 -20.20
CA PRO A 381 -8.40 5.64 -20.34
C PRO A 381 -9.16 4.60 -21.17
N HIS A 382 -8.42 3.85 -21.98
CA HIS A 382 -8.95 2.65 -22.64
C HIS A 382 -9.22 1.56 -21.61
N GLY A 383 -10.30 0.79 -21.81
CA GLY A 383 -10.74 -0.25 -20.89
C GLY A 383 -10.67 -1.64 -21.49
N MET A 384 -10.29 -2.63 -20.68
CA MET A 384 -10.38 -4.04 -21.02
C MET A 384 -11.74 -4.59 -20.54
N PRO A 385 -12.51 -5.29 -21.41
CA PRO A 385 -13.79 -5.86 -21.00
C PRO A 385 -13.61 -7.00 -19.99
N PRO A 386 -14.59 -7.23 -19.10
CA PRO A 386 -14.58 -8.37 -18.19
C PRO A 386 -14.92 -9.67 -18.94
N PHE A 387 -14.14 -10.73 -18.70
CA PHE A 387 -14.40 -12.07 -19.27
C PHE A 387 -14.98 -13.06 -18.26
N ALA A 388 -15.16 -12.67 -17.00
CA ALA A 388 -15.80 -13.52 -16.00
C ALA A 388 -17.15 -14.12 -16.47
N PRO A 389 -18.06 -13.40 -17.15
CA PRO A 389 -19.33 -13.98 -17.61
C PRO A 389 -19.21 -14.93 -18.80
N VAL A 390 -18.08 -14.91 -19.51
CA VAL A 390 -17.92 -15.57 -20.83
C VAL A 390 -17.00 -16.78 -20.76
N LEU A 391 -15.98 -16.74 -19.89
CA LEU A 391 -14.97 -17.79 -19.77
C LEU A 391 -15.12 -18.55 -18.45
N ALA A 392 -15.14 -19.88 -18.53
CA ALA A 392 -15.10 -20.76 -17.37
C ALA A 392 -13.70 -20.76 -16.73
N ASP A 393 -13.60 -21.26 -15.49
CA ASP A 393 -12.32 -21.24 -14.74
C ASP A 393 -11.20 -22.02 -15.44
N ASN A 394 -11.54 -23.10 -16.16
CA ASN A 394 -10.59 -23.86 -16.97
C ASN A 394 -10.05 -23.05 -18.16
N ASP A 395 -10.92 -22.28 -18.81
CA ASP A 395 -10.56 -21.48 -19.99
C ASP A 395 -9.70 -20.29 -19.58
N VAL A 396 -10.05 -19.62 -18.48
CA VAL A 396 -9.22 -18.55 -17.91
C VAL A 396 -7.87 -19.09 -17.46
N ALA A 397 -7.82 -20.27 -16.83
CA ALA A 397 -6.55 -20.90 -16.44
C ALA A 397 -5.68 -21.20 -17.66
N ALA A 398 -6.26 -21.71 -18.75
CA ALA A 398 -5.55 -21.95 -20.00
C ALA A 398 -5.05 -20.65 -20.65
N LEU A 399 -5.92 -19.65 -20.77
CA LEU A 399 -5.63 -18.33 -21.36
C LEU A 399 -4.51 -17.62 -20.59
N VAL A 400 -4.62 -17.52 -19.28
CA VAL A 400 -3.61 -16.84 -18.46
C VAL A 400 -2.29 -17.63 -18.45
N SER A 401 -2.33 -18.96 -18.43
CA SER A 401 -1.12 -19.79 -18.60
C SER A 401 -0.42 -19.50 -19.93
N TYR A 402 -1.18 -19.41 -21.02
CA TYR A 402 -0.64 -19.08 -22.33
C TYR A 402 0.04 -17.72 -22.34
N ILE A 403 -0.62 -16.67 -21.84
CA ILE A 403 -0.07 -15.31 -21.76
C ILE A 403 1.23 -15.29 -20.92
N ARG A 404 1.24 -16.02 -19.78
CA ARG A 404 2.38 -16.10 -18.85
C ARG A 404 3.56 -16.94 -19.34
N SER A 405 3.39 -17.71 -20.41
CA SER A 405 4.41 -18.59 -21.00
C SER A 405 4.70 -18.30 -22.47
N SER A 406 4.16 -17.20 -23.02
CA SER A 406 4.36 -16.78 -24.41
C SER A 406 5.30 -15.58 -24.50
N TRP A 407 5.88 -15.35 -25.69
CA TRP A 407 6.67 -14.15 -26.02
C TRP A 407 7.87 -13.88 -25.09
N GLY A 408 8.48 -14.96 -24.59
CA GLY A 408 9.61 -14.89 -23.66
C GLY A 408 9.22 -14.79 -22.18
N ASN A 409 7.92 -14.78 -21.86
CA ASN A 409 7.44 -14.86 -20.48
C ASN A 409 7.72 -16.26 -19.90
N GLN A 410 8.12 -16.32 -18.64
CA GLN A 410 8.45 -17.57 -17.93
C GLN A 410 7.81 -17.60 -16.53
N ALA A 411 6.53 -17.23 -16.43
CA ALA A 411 5.86 -17.03 -15.14
C ALA A 411 5.00 -18.22 -14.68
N GLY A 412 4.96 -19.30 -15.47
CA GLY A 412 4.33 -20.56 -15.10
C GLY A 412 2.83 -20.63 -15.36
N ARG A 413 2.33 -21.87 -15.26
CA ARG A 413 0.92 -22.22 -15.43
C ARG A 413 0.07 -21.68 -14.29
N VAL A 414 -1.19 -21.44 -14.61
CA VAL A 414 -2.29 -21.14 -13.69
C VAL A 414 -3.23 -22.34 -13.65
N THR A 415 -3.75 -22.63 -12.47
CA THR A 415 -4.73 -23.71 -12.26
C THR A 415 -6.17 -23.17 -12.21
N PRO A 416 -7.17 -24.00 -12.57
CA PRO A 416 -8.58 -23.62 -12.42
C PRO A 416 -8.96 -23.29 -10.97
N PHE A 417 -8.31 -23.93 -9.99
CA PHE A 417 -8.52 -23.64 -8.56
C PHE A 417 -8.07 -22.22 -8.19
N GLU A 418 -6.92 -21.78 -8.71
CA GLU A 418 -6.47 -20.40 -8.51
C GLU A 418 -7.46 -19.40 -9.13
N VAL A 419 -7.97 -19.68 -10.32
CA VAL A 419 -8.99 -18.84 -10.96
C VAL A 419 -10.26 -18.78 -10.13
N LYS A 420 -10.78 -19.93 -9.70
CA LYS A 420 -11.97 -20.00 -8.87
C LYS A 420 -11.83 -19.16 -7.60
N ARG A 421 -10.71 -19.27 -6.90
CA ARG A 421 -10.43 -18.49 -5.68
C ARG A 421 -10.48 -16.99 -5.96
N VAL A 422 -9.89 -16.54 -7.07
CA VAL A 422 -9.92 -15.11 -7.45
C VAL A 422 -11.33 -14.67 -7.82
N ARG A 423 -12.06 -15.48 -8.59
CA ARG A 423 -13.44 -15.19 -8.98
C ARG A 423 -14.35 -15.02 -7.77
N ASP A 424 -14.28 -15.95 -6.82
CA ASP A 424 -15.08 -15.88 -5.60
C ASP A 424 -14.76 -14.61 -4.78
N ALA A 425 -13.49 -14.16 -4.78
CA ALA A 425 -13.06 -12.92 -4.13
C ALA A 425 -13.54 -11.65 -4.87
N SER A 426 -13.60 -11.66 -6.21
CA SER A 426 -14.08 -10.52 -7.00
C SER A 426 -15.59 -10.30 -6.88
N THR A 427 -16.38 -11.34 -6.58
CA THR A 427 -17.84 -11.20 -6.38
C THR A 427 -18.26 -10.63 -5.02
N LEU A 428 -17.31 -10.42 -4.11
CA LEU A 428 -17.55 -9.92 -2.75
C LEU A 428 -17.24 -8.43 -2.57
N ASN A 429 -16.63 -7.80 -3.58
CA ASN A 429 -16.39 -6.36 -3.69
C ASN A 429 -17.34 -5.75 -4.72
#